data_AF-A0A378B4A9-F1
#
_entry.id   AF-A0A378B4A9-F1
#
_cell.length_a   1.000
_cell.length_b   1.000
_cell.length_c   1.000
_cell.angle_alpha   90.00
_cell.angle_beta   90.00
_cell.angle_gamma   90.00
#
_symmetry.space_group_name_H-M   'P 1'
#
loop_
_entity.id
_entity.type
_entity.pdbx_description
1 polymer ?
#
loop_
_entity_poly.entity_id
_entity_poly.type
_entity_poly.pdbx_seq_one_letter_code
_entity_poly.pdbx_strand_id
1 'polypeptide(L)'
;MLDARIQTMDNQADRFVTKEKKDLIVDSYIKWRISDFSRYYLATGGGDVSQAEVLLKRKFSDRLRSEIGRLDVKDIVTDSRGRLTLEVRDALNSGSAGTEDEVSTPAADDAIAKAAERVEAENQR
;
A
#
# COMPACT_ATOMS: atom_id res chain seq x y z
N MET A 1 25.11 1.15 17.24
CA MET A 1 24.00 1.13 18.21
C MET A 1 22.72 1.34 17.41
N LEU A 2 21.75 0.44 17.53
CA LEU A 2 20.51 0.48 16.74
C LEU A 2 19.49 1.39 17.43
N ASP A 3 18.78 2.23 16.67
CA ASP A 3 17.82 3.22 17.19
C ASP A 3 16.37 2.78 16.92
N ALA A 4 15.52 2.78 17.96
CA ALA A 4 14.09 2.47 17.88
C ALA A 4 13.22 3.69 17.53
N ARG A 5 13.81 4.88 17.40
CA ARG A 5 13.06 6.11 17.13
C ARG A 5 12.39 6.08 15.76
N ILE A 6 11.34 6.88 15.63
CA ILE A 6 10.67 7.10 14.35
C ILE A 6 11.64 7.89 13.47
N GLN A 7 11.97 7.30 12.33
CA GLN A 7 12.76 7.89 11.27
C GLN A 7 11.83 8.38 10.16
N THR A 8 12.20 9.47 9.51
CA THR A 8 11.48 9.99 8.34
C THR A 8 12.38 9.81 7.13
N MET A 9 11.91 9.04 6.16
CA MET A 9 12.54 8.90 4.85
C MET A 9 11.69 9.68 3.85
N ASP A 10 12.32 10.62 3.17
CA ASP A 10 11.69 11.37 2.09
C ASP A 10 11.90 10.64 0.77
N ASN A 11 10.83 10.43 0.01
CA ASN A 11 10.93 9.82 -1.31
C ASN A 11 10.82 10.92 -2.36
N GLN A 12 11.79 10.92 -3.28
CA GLN A 12 11.69 11.72 -4.49
C GLN A 12 10.41 11.38 -5.26
N ALA A 13 9.86 12.40 -5.94
CA ALA A 13 8.72 12.28 -6.82
C ALA A 13 8.90 11.13 -7.81
N ASP A 14 8.05 10.11 -7.72
CA ASP A 14 8.04 8.98 -8.65
C ASP A 14 6.87 9.09 -9.63
N ARG A 15 7.10 8.69 -10.89
CA ARG A 15 6.08 8.66 -11.95
C ARG A 15 5.39 7.29 -11.99
N PHE A 16 4.06 7.32 -11.89
CA PHE A 16 3.20 6.14 -11.96
C PHE A 16 2.20 6.28 -13.11
N VAL A 17 1.78 5.14 -13.65
CA VAL A 17 0.79 5.07 -14.73
C VAL A 17 -0.48 4.46 -14.16
N THR A 18 -1.62 5.11 -14.36
CA THR A 18 -2.93 4.64 -13.90
C THR A 18 -3.54 3.60 -14.85
N LYS A 19 -4.65 2.99 -14.45
CA LYS A 19 -5.42 2.04 -15.26
C LYS A 19 -5.79 2.60 -16.64
N GLU A 20 -6.21 3.87 -16.67
CA GLU A 20 -6.55 4.62 -17.88
C GLU A 20 -5.33 5.18 -18.66
N LYS A 21 -4.11 4.71 -18.33
CA LYS A 21 -2.84 5.10 -18.96
C LYS A 21 -2.52 6.59 -18.83
N LYS A 22 -2.90 7.20 -17.71
CA LYS A 22 -2.51 8.56 -17.36
C LYS A 22 -1.29 8.53 -16.46
N ASP A 23 -0.41 9.50 -16.65
CA ASP A 23 0.77 9.66 -15.83
C ASP A 23 0.45 10.53 -14.62
N LEU A 24 0.86 10.06 -13.44
CA LEU A 24 0.80 10.79 -12.19
C LEU A 24 2.21 10.89 -11.60
N ILE A 25 2.53 12.07 -11.07
CA ILE A 25 3.73 12.30 -10.27
C ILE A 25 3.28 12.36 -8.82
N VAL A 26 3.88 11.51 -7.98
CA VAL A 26 3.48 11.37 -6.59
C VAL A 26 4.68 11.68 -5.70
N ASP A 27 4.53 12.74 -4.90
CA ASP A 27 5.44 13.07 -3.79
C ASP A 27 4.97 12.35 -2.53
N SER A 28 5.89 11.70 -1.82
CA SER A 28 5.55 10.92 -0.63
C SER A 28 6.68 10.89 0.38
N TYR A 29 6.33 10.69 1.64
CA TYR A 29 7.29 10.47 2.72
C TYR A 29 6.86 9.25 3.54
N ILE A 30 7.84 8.55 4.10
CA ILE A 30 7.62 7.36 4.90
C ILE A 30 8.17 7.61 6.29
N LYS A 31 7.32 7.45 7.31
CA LYS A 31 7.74 7.39 8.70
C LYS A 31 7.82 5.94 9.13
N TRP A 32 9.01 5.49 9.52
CA TRP A 32 9.27 4.10 9.87
C TRP A 32 10.07 3.99 11.17
N ARG A 33 10.00 2.83 11.82
CA ARG A 33 10.80 2.53 13.02
C ARG A 33 11.20 1.06 12.99
N ILE A 34 12.31 0.72 13.64
CA ILE A 34 12.72 -0.67 13.79
C ILE A 34 11.85 -1.32 14.87
N SER A 35 11.05 -2.32 14.47
CA SER A 35 10.24 -3.12 15.40
C SER A 35 11.01 -4.31 15.97
N ASP A 36 11.87 -4.93 15.15
CA ASP A 36 12.68 -6.09 15.51
C ASP A 36 14.11 -5.88 15.01
N PHE A 37 15.02 -5.65 15.97
CA PHE A 37 16.43 -5.38 15.70
C PHE A 37 17.17 -6.57 15.10
N SER A 38 16.80 -7.80 15.45
CA SER A 38 17.46 -9.01 14.93
C SER A 38 17.13 -9.21 13.46
N ARG A 39 15.84 -9.11 13.11
CA ARG A 39 15.39 -9.18 11.71
C ARG A 39 15.95 -8.02 10.87
N TYR A 40 15.97 -6.83 11.44
CA TYR A 40 16.56 -5.66 10.79
C TYR A 40 18.04 -5.86 10.50
N TYR A 41 18.83 -6.29 11.49
CA TYR A 41 20.28 -6.48 11.33
C TYR A 41 20.61 -7.50 10.24
N LEU A 42 19.83 -8.58 10.17
CA LEU A 42 19.98 -9.61 9.12
C LEU A 42 19.59 -9.09 7.74
N ALA A 43 18.45 -8.39 7.62
CA ALA A 43 17.95 -7.88 6.34
C ALA A 43 18.79 -6.74 5.76
N THR A 44 19.45 -5.97 6.61
CA THR A 44 20.27 -4.81 6.22
C THR A 44 21.76 -5.13 6.10
N GLY A 45 22.16 -6.38 6.33
CA GLY A 45 23.57 -6.80 6.20
C GLY A 45 24.50 -6.17 7.24
N GLY A 46 24.05 -6.01 8.50
CA GLY A 46 24.87 -5.44 9.58
C GLY A 46 24.29 -4.21 10.26
N GLY A 47 23.01 -3.91 10.04
CA GLY A 47 22.33 -2.78 10.67
C GLY A 47 22.41 -1.46 9.92
N ASP A 48 22.79 -1.49 8.64
CA ASP A 48 22.92 -0.30 7.80
C ASP A 48 21.54 0.32 7.49
N VAL A 49 21.34 1.55 7.94
CA VAL A 49 20.11 2.33 7.74
C VAL A 49 19.86 2.59 6.25
N SER A 50 20.91 2.82 5.46
CA SER A 50 20.77 3.08 4.03
C SER A 50 20.21 1.86 3.28
N GLN A 51 20.63 0.65 3.67
CA GLN A 51 20.08 -0.59 3.11
C GLN A 51 18.61 -0.77 3.48
N ALA A 52 18.24 -0.43 4.73
CA ALA A 52 16.85 -0.46 5.15
C ALA A 52 15.98 0.50 4.33
N GLU A 53 16.46 1.73 4.12
CA GLU A 53 15.78 2.75 3.32
C GLU A 53 15.62 2.32 1.86
N VAL A 54 16.66 1.73 1.25
CA VAL A 54 16.58 1.19 -0.12
C VAL A 54 15.52 0.08 -0.21
N LEU A 55 15.49 -0.84 0.75
CA LEU A 55 14.52 -1.93 0.79
C LEU A 55 13.09 -1.42 1.00
N LEU A 56 12.91 -0.44 1.90
CA LEU A 56 11.63 0.20 2.16
C LEU A 56 11.13 0.96 0.94
N LYS A 57 11.99 1.77 0.32
CA LYS A 57 11.66 2.51 -0.90
C LYS A 57 11.21 1.57 -2.01
N ARG A 58 11.97 0.50 -2.26
CA ARG A 58 11.61 -0.49 -3.28
C ARG A 58 10.23 -1.10 -3.03
N LYS A 59 9.98 -1.63 -1.82
CA LYS A 59 8.69 -2.23 -1.46
C LYS A 59 7.53 -1.23 -1.59
N PHE A 60 7.76 0.01 -1.17
CA PHE A 60 6.76 1.08 -1.25
C PHE A 60 6.43 1.44 -2.70
N SER A 61 7.43 1.68 -3.54
CA SER A 61 7.23 1.99 -4.96
C SER A 61 6.56 0.83 -5.70
N ASP A 62 6.91 -0.43 -5.39
CA ASP A 62 6.25 -1.61 -5.96
C ASP A 62 4.77 -1.67 -5.58
N ARG A 63 4.44 -1.42 -4.30
CA ARG A 63 3.05 -1.42 -3.83
C ARG A 63 2.24 -0.27 -4.44
N LEU A 64 2.78 0.94 -4.45
CA LEU A 64 2.14 2.09 -5.08
C LEU A 64 1.84 1.84 -6.55
N ARG A 65 2.80 1.26 -7.30
CA ARG A 65 2.59 0.91 -8.71
C ARG A 65 1.46 -0.11 -8.88
N SER A 66 1.34 -1.07 -7.95
CA SER A 66 0.27 -2.07 -7.97
C SER A 66 -1.11 -1.43 -7.74
N GLU A 67 -1.24 -0.53 -6.77
CA GLU A 67 -2.51 0.13 -6.47
C GLU A 67 -2.89 1.18 -7.50
N ILE A 68 -1.98 2.10 -7.83
CA ILE A 68 -2.22 3.16 -8.81
C ILE A 68 -2.53 2.56 -10.19
N GLY A 69 -1.89 1.45 -10.57
CA GLY A 69 -2.15 0.76 -11.83
C GLY A 69 -3.55 0.14 -11.94
N ARG A 70 -4.27 -0.04 -10.82
CA ARG A 70 -5.64 -0.58 -10.78
C ARG A 70 -6.72 0.49 -10.65
N LEU A 71 -6.35 1.72 -10.32
CA LEU A 71 -7.27 2.83 -10.07
C LEU A 71 -7.28 3.83 -11.23
N ASP A 72 -8.38 4.54 -11.38
CA ASP A 72 -8.50 5.70 -12.28
C ASP A 72 -8.03 6.98 -11.55
N VAL A 73 -7.58 8.01 -12.29
CA VAL A 73 -7.06 9.25 -11.68
C VAL A 73 -8.09 9.89 -10.76
N LYS A 74 -9.37 9.86 -11.14
CA LYS A 74 -10.46 10.41 -10.34
C LYS A 74 -10.56 9.71 -8.98
N ASP A 75 -10.44 8.38 -8.94
CA ASP A 75 -10.56 7.63 -7.69
C ASP A 75 -9.38 7.93 -6.75
N ILE A 76 -8.17 8.05 -7.32
CA ILE A 76 -6.95 8.42 -6.57
C ILE A 76 -7.07 9.84 -5.99
N VAL A 77 -7.54 10.81 -6.78
CA VAL A 77 -7.68 12.21 -6.34
C VAL A 77 -8.86 12.38 -5.37
N THR A 78 -9.91 11.56 -5.50
CA THR A 78 -11.07 11.59 -4.59
C THR A 78 -10.90 10.74 -3.33
N ASP A 79 -9.77 10.03 -3.18
CA ASP A 79 -9.37 9.33 -1.97
C ASP A 79 -8.98 10.28 -0.83
N SER A 80 -9.93 11.13 -0.47
CA SER A 80 -9.87 12.11 0.62
C SER A 80 -9.68 11.47 2.00
N ARG A 81 -9.93 10.16 2.13
CA ARG A 81 -9.77 9.42 3.38
C ARG A 81 -8.42 8.72 3.51
N GLY A 82 -7.56 8.81 2.48
CA GLY A 82 -6.25 8.18 2.49
C GLY A 82 -6.32 6.65 2.53
N ARG A 83 -7.36 6.05 1.92
CA ARG A 83 -7.50 4.59 1.82
C ARG A 83 -6.30 3.96 1.13
N LEU A 84 -5.85 4.57 0.03
CA LEU A 84 -4.65 4.16 -0.70
C LEU A 84 -3.43 4.18 0.22
N THR A 85 -3.28 5.23 1.03
CA THR A 85 -2.17 5.33 2.00
C THR A 85 -2.26 4.24 3.08
N LEU A 86 -3.46 3.93 3.56
CA LEU A 86 -3.69 2.87 4.55
C LEU A 86 -3.36 1.49 3.98
N GLU A 87 -3.85 1.17 2.78
CA GLU A 87 -3.59 -0.10 2.09
C GLU A 87 -2.10 -0.30 1.82
N VAL A 88 -1.41 0.74 1.34
CA VAL A 88 0.04 0.70 1.13
C VAL A 88 0.79 0.51 2.45
N ARG A 89 0.40 1.23 3.51
CA ARG A 89 1.02 1.11 4.84
C ARG A 89 0.84 -0.29 5.42
N ASP A 90 -0.36 -0.83 5.33
CA ASP A 90 -0.68 -2.14 5.91
C ASP A 90 0.03 -3.25 5.12
N ALA A 91 0.13 -3.12 3.79
CA ALA A 91 0.94 -4.01 2.96
C ALA A 91 2.44 -3.93 3.27
N LEU A 92 2.97 -2.76 3.62
CA LEU A 92 4.37 -2.63 4.05
C LEU A 92 4.64 -3.32 5.39
N ASN A 93 3.66 -3.29 6.31
CA ASN A 93 3.78 -3.88 7.64
C ASN A 93 3.59 -5.40 7.64
N SER A 94 2.73 -5.95 6.77
CA SER A 94 2.41 -7.38 6.75
C SER A 94 3.52 -8.25 6.14
N GLY A 95 4.50 -7.64 5.48
CA GLY A 95 5.67 -8.23 4.84
C GLY A 95 5.84 -9.75 4.95
N SER A 96 5.07 -10.50 4.16
CA SER A 96 5.38 -11.89 3.79
C SER A 96 5.94 -11.93 2.38
N ALA A 97 7.02 -12.70 2.24
CA ALA A 97 7.56 -13.15 0.98
C ALA A 97 6.45 -13.73 0.09
N GLY A 98 6.50 -13.42 -1.21
CA GLY A 98 5.75 -14.10 -2.28
C GLY A 98 4.43 -14.72 -1.84
N THR A 99 3.39 -13.91 -1.71
CA THR A 99 2.03 -14.42 -1.74
C THR A 99 1.30 -13.57 -2.75
N GLU A 100 1.28 -14.09 -3.98
CA GLU A 100 0.17 -13.87 -4.88
C GLU A 100 -1.09 -14.26 -4.10
N ASP A 101 -1.76 -13.34 -3.42
CA ASP A 101 -3.14 -13.63 -3.06
C ASP A 101 -3.96 -12.38 -2.72
N GLU A 102 -5.16 -12.45 -3.29
CA GLU A 102 -6.34 -11.60 -3.17
C GLU A 102 -6.15 -10.07 -3.25
N VAL A 103 -6.36 -9.60 -4.48
CA VAL A 103 -7.03 -8.33 -4.74
C VAL A 103 -8.32 -8.29 -3.91
N SER A 104 -8.26 -7.69 -2.73
CA SER A 104 -9.45 -7.15 -2.06
C SER A 104 -9.90 -5.94 -2.85
N THR A 105 -10.60 -6.18 -3.96
CA THR A 105 -11.36 -5.14 -4.65
C THR A 105 -12.46 -4.66 -3.69
N PRO A 106 -12.46 -3.40 -3.23
CA PRO A 106 -13.55 -2.87 -2.42
C PRO A 106 -14.88 -2.80 -3.19
N ALA A 107 -14.88 -3.08 -4.49
CA ALA A 107 -16.07 -3.26 -5.31
C ALA A 107 -16.83 -4.57 -5.01
N ALA A 108 -16.19 -5.56 -4.38
CA ALA A 108 -16.86 -6.82 -4.03
C ALA A 108 -17.81 -6.64 -2.83
N ASP A 109 -17.43 -5.82 -1.85
CA ASP A 109 -18.27 -5.56 -0.67
C ASP A 109 -19.56 -4.84 -1.04
N ASP A 110 -19.50 -3.90 -1.99
CA ASP A 110 -20.65 -3.13 -2.46
C ASP A 110 -21.59 -4.00 -3.32
N ALA A 111 -21.07 -5.00 -4.02
CA ALA A 111 -21.86 -5.95 -4.80
C ALA A 111 -22.58 -6.99 -3.92
N ILE A 112 -21.95 -7.45 -2.83
CA ILE A 112 -22.55 -8.38 -1.87
C ILE A 112 -23.67 -7.69 -1.08
N ALA A 113 -23.46 -6.43 -0.65
CA ALA A 113 -24.50 -5.63 0.01
C ALA A 113 -25.73 -5.44 -0.89
N LYS A 114 -25.51 -5.13 -2.18
CA LYS A 114 -26.60 -4.90 -3.14
C LYS A 114 -27.33 -6.18 -3.58
N ALA A 115 -26.68 -7.34 -3.49
CA ALA A 115 -27.30 -8.63 -3.76
C ALA A 115 -28.19 -9.09 -2.59
N ALA A 116 -27.79 -8.82 -1.35
CA ALA A 116 -28.58 -9.15 -0.15
C ALA A 116 -29.93 -8.43 -0.13
N GLU A 117 -29.98 -7.15 -0.53
CA GLU A 117 -31.23 -6.38 -0.60
C GLU A 117 -32.21 -6.88 -1.68
N ARG A 118 -31.72 -7.52 -2.75
CA ARG A 118 -32.59 -8.03 -3.83
C ARG A 118 -33.27 -9.35 -3.49
N VAL A 119 -32.65 -10.20 -2.66
CA VAL A 119 -33.21 -11.51 -2.29
C VAL A 119 -34.36 -11.35 -1.28
N GLU A 120 -34.32 -10.33 -0.41
CA GLU A 120 -35.41 -10.06 0.52
C GLU A 120 -36.68 -9.50 -0.17
N ALA A 121 -36.53 -8.82 -1.30
CA ALA A 121 -37.66 -8.27 -2.06
C ALA A 121 -38.40 -9.32 -2.92
N GLU A 122 -37.78 -10.47 -3.20
CA GLU A 122 -38.35 -11.52 -4.05
C GLU A 122 -39.15 -12.58 -3.26
N ASN A 123 -39.00 -12.62 -1.93
CA ASN A 123 -39.63 -13.63 -1.06
C ASN A 123 -40.93 -13.17 -0.37
N GLN A 124 -41.55 -12.09 -0.86
CA GLN A 124 -42.84 -11.56 -0.39
C GLN A 124 -43.95 -11.56 -1.48
N ARG A 125 -43.90 -12.52 -2.43
CA ARG A 125 -45.03 -12.81 -3.31
C ARG A 125 -45.53 -14.23 -3.14
#